data_AF-A0A3D1S095-F1
#
_entry.id   AF-A0A3D1S095-F1
#
_cell.length_a   1.000
_cell.length_b   1.000
_cell.length_c   1.000
_cell.angle_alpha   90.00
_cell.angle_beta   90.00
_cell.angle_gamma   90.00
#
_symmetry.space_group_name_H-M   'P 1'
#
loop_
_entity.id
_entity.type
_entity.pdbx_description
1 polymer ?
#
loop_
_entity_poly.entity_id
_entity_poly.type
_entity_poly.pdbx_seq_one_letter_code
_entity_poly.pdbx_strand_id
1 'polypeptide(L)'
;IVVFIDRVLIDLGPLRIVLIGVLMLFVVLFLRGGVFGIKAQFRVWRDKKKSENRSARAEKGGEMLPEEATEVRDKDELAFRRYDKNQRDFLKTLVSDEVIEEFKNKPLGQHSEALERLLTYFRRQPMVDKYAIKCVEPFKAYQIVALSGISGVPPRLVEDKIYSSREDAWVGVFTRRIQDLLES
;
A
#
# COMPACT_ATOMS: atom_id res chain seq x y z
N ILE A 1 -2.75 9.09 49.62
CA ILE A 1 -1.49 8.58 50.24
C ILE A 1 -0.44 9.69 50.32
N VAL A 2 0.04 10.24 49.20
CA VAL A 2 1.03 11.35 49.20
C VAL A 2 0.56 12.57 50.02
N VAL A 3 -0.67 13.04 49.82
CA VAL A 3 -1.26 14.18 50.56
C VAL A 3 -1.42 13.89 52.06
N PHE A 4 -1.58 12.62 52.44
CA PHE A 4 -1.68 12.21 53.83
C PHE A 4 -0.31 12.23 54.51
N ILE A 5 0.75 11.76 53.82
CA ILE A 5 2.13 11.80 54.32
C ILE A 5 2.61 13.25 54.47
N ASP A 6 2.26 14.13 53.54
CA ASP A 6 2.67 15.53 53.57
C ASP A 6 1.99 16.33 54.70
N ARG A 7 0.71 16.05 54.99
CA ARG A 7 -0.09 16.84 55.95
C ARG A 7 -0.20 16.27 57.37
N VAL A 8 0.04 14.97 57.57
CA VAL A 8 -0.15 14.31 58.88
C VAL A 8 1.19 13.96 59.56
N LEU A 9 2.27 13.76 58.80
CA LEU A 9 3.60 13.39 59.32
C LEU A 9 4.56 14.60 59.33
N ILE A 10 4.12 15.71 59.92
CA ILE A 10 4.87 16.99 59.94
C ILE A 10 6.09 16.90 60.87
N ASP A 11 5.99 16.15 61.97
CA ASP A 11 7.03 15.98 63.00
C ASP A 11 8.29 15.24 62.52
N LEU A 12 8.23 14.59 61.36
CA LEU A 12 9.37 13.87 60.75
C LEU A 12 10.34 14.79 59.97
N GLY A 13 10.10 16.10 59.92
CA GLY A 13 11.03 17.05 59.32
C GLY A 13 11.35 16.73 57.84
N PRO A 14 12.62 16.81 57.38
CA PRO A 14 13.00 16.58 55.98
C PRO A 14 12.78 15.15 55.47
N LEU A 15 12.69 14.15 56.36
CA LEU A 15 12.50 12.73 56.00
C LEU A 15 11.19 12.47 55.25
N ARG A 16 10.17 13.31 55.46
CA ARG A 16 8.89 13.20 54.73
C ARG A 16 9.06 13.36 53.22
N ILE A 17 9.97 14.25 52.79
CA ILE A 17 10.22 14.54 51.37
C ILE A 17 10.89 13.33 50.72
N VAL A 18 11.83 12.70 51.43
CA VAL A 18 12.49 11.47 50.97
C VAL A 18 11.47 10.33 50.83
N LEU A 19 10.58 10.16 51.80
CA LEU A 19 9.51 9.16 51.76
C LEU A 19 8.53 9.36 50.59
N ILE A 20 8.14 10.62 50.35
CA ILE A 20 7.29 10.98 49.20
C ILE A 20 8.04 10.68 47.89
N GLY A 21 9.32 11.03 47.79
CA GLY A 21 10.16 10.75 46.63
C GLY A 21 10.29 9.25 46.33
N VAL A 22 10.53 8.43 47.36
CA VAL A 22 10.61 6.96 47.23
C VAL A 22 9.26 6.37 46.82
N LEU A 23 8.16 6.84 47.41
CA LEU A 23 6.82 6.37 47.06
C LEU A 23 6.44 6.74 45.62
N MET A 24 6.76 7.96 45.18
CA MET A 24 6.57 8.37 43.78
C MET A 24 7.43 7.57 42.83
N LEU A 25 8.71 7.32 43.16
CA LEU A 25 9.59 6.47 42.37
C LEU A 25 9.04 5.05 42.26
N PHE A 26 8.55 4.47 43.36
CA PHE A 26 7.94 3.15 43.38
C PHE A 26 6.69 3.09 42.48
N VAL A 27 5.82 4.10 42.58
CA VAL A 27 4.63 4.21 41.72
C VAL A 27 5.03 4.31 40.24
N VAL A 28 6.03 5.11 39.89
CA VAL A 28 6.49 5.27 38.49
C VAL A 28 7.13 3.99 37.95
N LEU A 29 7.87 3.26 38.77
CA LEU A 29 8.55 2.03 38.34
C LEU A 29 7.58 0.84 38.21
N PHE A 30 6.58 0.74 39.11
CA PHE A 30 5.74 -0.45 39.27
C PHE A 30 4.28 -0.29 38.81
N LEU A 31 3.74 0.92 38.72
CA LEU A 31 2.38 1.14 38.19
C LEU A 31 2.39 1.50 36.69
N ARG A 32 1.25 1.21 36.06
CA ARG A 32 0.93 1.19 34.62
C ARG A 32 1.97 1.84 33.69
N GLY A 33 2.76 1.00 33.02
CA GLY A 33 3.65 1.38 31.90
C GLY A 33 5.13 1.63 32.25
N GLY A 34 5.53 1.47 33.51
CA GLY A 34 6.93 1.58 33.96
C GLY A 34 7.83 0.41 33.50
N VAL A 35 8.77 -0.02 34.35
CA VAL A 35 9.85 -0.97 33.98
C VAL A 35 9.32 -2.30 33.41
N PHE A 36 8.16 -2.76 33.89
CA PHE A 36 7.53 -3.99 33.42
C PHE A 36 6.93 -3.87 32.00
N GLY A 37 6.60 -2.66 31.54
CA GLY A 37 6.11 -2.39 30.19
C GLY A 37 7.22 -2.31 29.13
N ILE A 38 8.48 -2.10 29.55
CA ILE A 38 9.62 -1.87 28.64
C ILE A 38 9.81 -3.05 27.68
N LYS A 39 9.65 -4.30 28.14
CA LYS A 39 9.80 -5.48 27.26
C LYS A 39 8.73 -5.52 26.16
N ALA A 40 7.49 -5.15 26.49
CA ALA A 40 6.39 -5.10 25.51
C ALA A 40 6.59 -3.92 24.54
N GLN A 41 6.96 -2.75 25.06
CA GLN A 41 7.26 -1.57 24.25
C GLN A 41 8.46 -1.80 23.32
N PHE A 42 9.51 -2.49 23.79
CA PHE A 42 10.66 -2.87 22.98
C PHE A 42 10.28 -3.88 21.88
N ARG A 43 9.39 -4.83 22.19
CA ARG A 43 8.86 -5.76 21.18
C ARG A 43 8.09 -5.03 20.09
N VAL A 44 7.17 -4.14 20.47
CA VAL A 44 6.40 -3.31 19.54
C VAL A 44 7.31 -2.40 18.72
N TRP A 45 8.31 -1.77 19.35
CA TRP A 45 9.29 -0.94 18.65
C TRP A 45 10.13 -1.75 17.65
N ARG A 46 10.58 -2.94 18.04
CA ARG A 46 11.34 -3.85 17.16
C ARG A 46 10.48 -4.35 16.00
N ASP A 47 9.23 -4.71 16.26
CA ASP A 47 8.29 -5.15 15.21
C ASP A 47 7.95 -3.98 14.26
N LYS A 48 7.80 -2.76 14.80
CA LYS A 48 7.67 -1.53 14.01
C LYS A 48 8.92 -1.29 13.15
N LYS A 49 10.12 -1.39 13.71
CA LYS A 49 11.37 -1.24 12.96
C LYS A 49 11.57 -2.32 11.89
N LYS A 50 11.19 -3.57 12.17
CA LYS A 50 11.16 -4.65 11.17
C LYS A 50 10.19 -4.30 10.05
N SER A 51 8.99 -3.82 10.38
CA SER A 51 8.00 -3.38 9.40
C SER A 51 8.49 -2.22 8.53
N GLU A 52 9.14 -1.20 9.12
CA GLU A 52 9.71 -0.07 8.39
C GLU A 52 10.79 -0.53 7.39
N ASN A 53 11.68 -1.43 7.83
CA ASN A 53 12.71 -2.00 6.97
C ASN A 53 12.12 -2.89 5.84
N ARG A 54 11.01 -3.59 6.09
CA ARG A 54 10.28 -4.36 5.06
C ARG A 54 9.64 -3.43 4.04
N SER A 55 8.95 -2.37 4.47
CA SER A 55 8.33 -1.39 3.56
C SER A 55 9.36 -0.64 2.71
N ALA A 56 10.57 -0.44 3.21
CA ALA A 56 11.66 0.18 2.44
C ALA A 56 12.26 -0.75 1.37
N ARG A 57 12.05 -2.07 1.47
CA ARG A 57 12.59 -3.09 0.55
C ARG A 57 11.52 -3.73 -0.34
N ALA A 58 10.24 -3.59 0.01
CA ALA A 58 9.15 -4.12 -0.77
C ALA A 58 8.94 -3.26 -2.03
N GLU A 59 9.17 -3.87 -3.19
CA GLU A 59 8.82 -3.27 -4.49
C GLU A 59 7.30 -3.39 -4.73
N LYS A 60 6.69 -2.37 -5.35
CA LYS A 60 5.25 -2.34 -5.63
C LYS A 60 4.88 -3.47 -6.62
N GLY A 61 4.38 -4.58 -6.08
CA GLY A 61 4.07 -5.79 -6.86
C GLY A 61 5.28 -6.71 -7.08
N GLY A 62 6.43 -6.41 -6.48
CA GLY A 62 7.64 -7.23 -6.60
C GLY A 62 7.55 -8.58 -5.89
N GLU A 63 8.67 -9.31 -5.92
CA GLU A 63 8.80 -10.59 -5.22
C GLU A 63 8.65 -10.36 -3.71
N MET A 64 7.92 -11.26 -3.06
CA MET A 64 7.78 -11.24 -1.61
C MET A 64 9.14 -11.46 -0.96
N LEU A 65 9.45 -10.69 0.09
CA LEU A 65 10.71 -10.85 0.82
C LEU A 65 10.79 -12.27 1.42
N PRO A 66 11.98 -12.88 1.52
CA PRO A 66 12.12 -14.23 2.10
C PRO A 66 11.50 -14.37 3.49
N GLU A 67 11.55 -13.29 4.29
CA GLU A 67 10.91 -13.23 5.61
C GLU A 67 9.38 -13.27 5.53
N GLU A 68 8.78 -12.56 4.57
CA GLU A 68 7.32 -12.54 4.36
C GLU A 68 6.83 -13.87 3.79
N ALA A 69 7.63 -14.49 2.91
CA ALA A 69 7.33 -15.81 2.33
C ALA A 69 7.14 -16.90 3.40
N THR A 70 7.82 -16.78 4.55
CA THR A 70 7.62 -17.72 5.68
C THR A 70 6.34 -17.46 6.49
N GLU A 71 5.82 -16.23 6.43
CA GLU A 71 4.62 -15.81 7.17
C GLU A 71 3.33 -16.11 6.38
N VAL A 72 3.42 -16.25 5.05
CA VAL A 72 2.27 -16.56 4.19
C VAL A 72 1.86 -18.03 4.29
N ARG A 73 0.58 -18.23 4.59
CA ARG A 73 -0.01 -19.57 4.73
C ARG A 73 -0.17 -20.28 3.38
N ASP A 74 -0.55 -19.54 2.34
CA ASP A 74 -0.78 -20.06 0.99
C ASP A 74 0.45 -19.86 0.11
N LYS A 75 1.14 -20.95 -0.23
CA LYS A 75 2.36 -20.89 -1.05
C LYS A 75 2.09 -20.60 -2.52
N ASP A 76 0.86 -20.79 -2.99
CA ASP A 76 0.50 -20.47 -4.38
C ASP A 76 0.54 -18.95 -4.60
N GLU A 77 0.22 -18.16 -3.58
CA GLU A 77 0.35 -16.70 -3.62
C GLU A 77 1.81 -16.27 -3.85
N LEU A 78 2.75 -16.94 -3.18
CA LEU A 78 4.19 -16.68 -3.35
C LEU A 78 4.65 -16.99 -4.78
N ALA A 79 4.24 -18.14 -5.31
CA ALA A 79 4.55 -18.55 -6.68
C ALA A 79 3.94 -17.59 -7.70
N PHE A 80 2.70 -17.17 -7.50
CA PHE A 80 2.01 -16.21 -8.36
C PHE A 80 2.70 -14.85 -8.37
N ARG A 81 3.07 -14.29 -7.20
CA ARG A 81 3.78 -12.99 -7.12
C ARG A 81 5.12 -13.03 -7.86
N ARG A 82 5.87 -14.13 -7.71
CA ARG A 82 7.14 -14.34 -8.41
C ARG A 82 6.93 -14.42 -9.92
N TYR A 83 5.96 -15.20 -10.36
CA TYR A 83 5.60 -15.29 -11.77
C TYR A 83 5.19 -13.92 -12.33
N ASP A 84 4.33 -13.18 -11.61
CA ASP A 84 3.85 -11.88 -12.04
C ASP A 84 5.00 -10.86 -12.16
N LYS A 85 5.92 -10.80 -11.19
CA LYS A 85 7.13 -9.98 -11.30
C LYS A 85 7.92 -10.28 -12.57
N ASN A 86 8.25 -11.56 -12.81
CA ASN A 86 8.99 -11.96 -14.01
C ASN A 86 8.25 -11.59 -15.31
N GLN A 87 6.91 -11.69 -15.31
CA GLN A 87 6.09 -11.25 -16.42
C GLN A 87 6.17 -9.73 -16.61
N ARG A 88 6.07 -8.93 -15.54
CA ARG A 88 6.19 -7.47 -15.64
C ARG A 88 7.57 -7.05 -16.14
N ASP A 89 8.64 -7.65 -15.61
CA ASP A 89 10.01 -7.35 -16.04
C ASP A 89 10.22 -7.66 -17.53
N PHE A 90 9.66 -8.77 -18.02
CA PHE A 90 9.65 -9.06 -19.45
C PHE A 90 8.80 -8.06 -20.24
N LEU A 91 7.59 -7.74 -19.79
CA LEU A 91 6.70 -6.83 -20.51
C LEU A 91 7.24 -5.40 -20.58
N LYS A 92 7.98 -4.94 -19.58
CA LYS A 92 8.68 -3.65 -19.60
C LYS A 92 9.66 -3.55 -20.78
N THR A 93 10.29 -4.65 -21.21
CA THR A 93 11.20 -4.63 -22.38
C THR A 93 10.46 -4.51 -23.71
N LEU A 94 9.16 -4.83 -23.74
CA LEU A 94 8.31 -4.72 -24.93
C LEU A 94 7.68 -3.33 -25.07
N VAL A 95 7.78 -2.47 -24.05
CA VAL A 95 7.26 -1.11 -24.13
C VAL A 95 8.19 -0.27 -24.99
N SER A 96 7.75 0.06 -26.19
CA SER A 96 8.43 0.99 -27.11
C SER A 96 7.46 2.06 -27.61
N ASP A 97 8.01 3.17 -28.11
CA ASP A 97 7.21 4.23 -28.73
C ASP A 97 6.39 3.69 -29.91
N GLU A 98 6.94 2.75 -30.67
CA GLU A 98 6.26 2.10 -31.80
C GLU A 98 4.98 1.38 -31.37
N VAL A 99 5.03 0.60 -30.26
CA VAL A 99 3.87 -0.11 -29.72
C VAL A 99 2.82 0.86 -29.18
N ILE A 100 3.27 1.97 -28.59
CA ILE A 100 2.38 3.02 -28.09
C ILE A 100 1.66 3.71 -29.24
N GLU A 101 2.39 4.08 -30.31
CA GLU A 101 1.82 4.69 -31.50
C GLU A 101 0.93 3.70 -32.28
N GLU A 102 1.28 2.42 -32.34
CA GLU A 102 0.43 1.37 -32.92
C GLU A 102 -0.95 1.38 -32.26
N PHE A 103 -0.99 1.32 -30.92
CA PHE A 103 -2.26 1.32 -30.18
C PHE A 103 -3.04 2.63 -30.35
N LYS A 104 -2.36 3.78 -30.39
CA LYS A 104 -2.99 5.09 -30.63
C LYS A 104 -3.69 5.15 -31.98
N ASN A 105 -3.02 4.68 -33.03
CA ASN A 105 -3.55 4.69 -34.39
C ASN A 105 -4.70 3.69 -34.56
N LYS A 106 -4.60 2.54 -33.91
CA LYS A 106 -5.58 1.47 -34.00
C LYS A 106 -5.76 0.79 -32.64
N PRO A 107 -6.70 1.26 -31.78
CA PRO A 107 -6.96 0.61 -30.49
C PRO A 107 -7.65 -0.76 -30.62
N LEU A 108 -8.34 -1.00 -31.74
CA LEU A 108 -9.17 -2.17 -31.98
C LEU A 108 -8.71 -2.98 -33.19
N GLY A 109 -8.78 -4.30 -33.08
CA GLY A 109 -8.47 -5.24 -34.16
C GLY A 109 -7.20 -6.04 -33.87
N GLN A 110 -6.57 -6.51 -34.94
CA GLN A 110 -5.31 -7.25 -34.88
C GLN A 110 -4.14 -6.29 -34.61
N HIS A 111 -3.29 -6.70 -33.68
CA HIS A 111 -2.10 -5.98 -33.24
C HIS A 111 -0.84 -6.83 -33.41
N SER A 112 0.32 -6.19 -33.32
CA SER A 112 1.62 -6.85 -33.24
C SER A 112 1.71 -7.80 -32.04
N GLU A 113 2.63 -8.75 -32.10
CA GLU A 113 2.83 -9.71 -31.00
C GLU A 113 3.14 -8.99 -29.67
N ALA A 114 3.98 -7.96 -29.71
CA ALA A 114 4.37 -7.19 -28.54
C ALA A 114 3.16 -6.49 -27.90
N LEU A 115 2.34 -5.82 -28.71
CA LEU A 115 1.14 -5.15 -28.24
C LEU A 115 0.10 -6.14 -27.72
N GLU A 116 -0.13 -7.28 -28.39
CA GLU A 116 -1.07 -8.31 -27.90
C GLU A 116 -0.64 -8.89 -26.55
N ARG A 117 0.65 -9.12 -26.33
CA ARG A 117 1.16 -9.59 -25.03
C ARG A 117 0.86 -8.60 -23.91
N LEU A 118 1.12 -7.31 -24.14
CA LEU A 118 0.80 -6.23 -23.19
C LEU A 118 -0.71 -6.17 -22.92
N LEU A 119 -1.52 -6.18 -23.97
CA LEU A 119 -2.98 -6.12 -23.84
C LEU A 119 -3.55 -7.32 -23.10
N THR A 120 -3.03 -8.52 -23.38
CA THR A 120 -3.43 -9.75 -22.67
C THR A 120 -3.13 -9.64 -21.18
N TYR A 121 -1.93 -9.17 -20.83
CA TYR A 121 -1.54 -8.94 -19.44
C TYR A 121 -2.41 -7.89 -18.75
N PHE A 122 -2.70 -6.77 -19.42
CA PHE A 122 -3.56 -5.72 -18.88
C PHE A 122 -5.03 -6.14 -18.72
N ARG A 123 -5.54 -6.97 -19.63
CA ARG A 123 -6.93 -7.45 -19.61
C ARG A 123 -7.16 -8.49 -18.51
N ARG A 124 -6.18 -9.34 -18.19
CA ARG A 124 -6.31 -10.38 -17.15
C ARG A 124 -6.22 -9.89 -15.70
N GLN A 125 -5.86 -8.62 -15.47
CA GLN A 125 -5.66 -8.09 -14.12
C GLN A 125 -6.92 -8.22 -13.23
N PRO A 126 -6.75 -8.40 -11.90
CA PRO A 126 -7.83 -8.43 -10.92
C PRO A 126 -8.76 -7.20 -11.02
N MET A 127 -9.97 -7.32 -10.47
CA MET A 127 -10.96 -6.22 -10.50
C MET A 127 -10.59 -5.04 -9.59
N VAL A 128 -9.89 -5.30 -8.49
CA VAL A 128 -9.47 -4.26 -7.54
C VAL A 128 -8.50 -3.31 -8.24
N ASP A 129 -8.78 -2.01 -8.16
CA ASP A 129 -8.06 -0.91 -8.82
C ASP A 129 -7.96 -1.00 -10.35
N LYS A 130 -8.78 -1.84 -10.99
CA LYS A 130 -8.79 -1.97 -12.45
C LYS A 130 -9.37 -0.73 -13.11
N TYR A 131 -8.65 -0.17 -14.07
CA TYR A 131 -9.16 0.97 -14.84
C TYR A 131 -10.32 0.59 -15.76
N ALA A 132 -11.36 1.42 -15.72
CA ALA A 132 -12.54 1.38 -16.56
C ALA A 132 -12.88 2.79 -17.06
N ILE A 133 -13.71 2.87 -18.10
CA ILE A 133 -14.18 4.12 -18.69
C ILE A 133 -15.63 4.34 -18.26
N LYS A 134 -15.88 5.43 -17.56
CA LYS A 134 -17.22 5.93 -17.22
C LYS A 134 -17.69 6.86 -18.34
N CYS A 135 -18.84 6.54 -18.93
CA CYS A 135 -19.54 7.46 -19.82
C CYS A 135 -20.29 8.49 -18.96
N VAL A 136 -19.88 9.76 -19.04
CA VAL A 136 -20.56 10.87 -18.36
C VAL A 136 -21.69 11.39 -19.23
N GLU A 137 -21.38 11.67 -20.50
CA GLU A 137 -22.36 12.03 -21.52
C GLU A 137 -22.06 11.22 -22.80
N PRO A 138 -23.04 10.45 -23.32
CA PRO A 138 -22.84 9.67 -24.53
C PRO A 138 -22.32 10.51 -25.70
N PHE A 139 -21.28 10.01 -26.37
CA PHE A 139 -20.64 10.65 -27.52
C PHE A 139 -19.98 12.01 -27.26
N LYS A 140 -19.81 12.42 -25.99
CA LYS A 140 -19.25 13.73 -25.66
C LYS A 140 -18.25 13.74 -24.51
N ALA A 141 -18.50 12.95 -23.46
CA ALA A 141 -17.71 13.03 -22.24
C ALA A 141 -17.48 11.65 -21.63
N TYR A 142 -16.21 11.26 -21.58
CA TYR A 142 -15.75 10.00 -20.98
C TYR A 142 -14.68 10.29 -19.94
N GLN A 143 -14.67 9.51 -18.86
CA GLN A 143 -13.75 9.69 -17.75
C GLN A 143 -13.16 8.35 -17.31
N ILE A 144 -11.90 8.35 -16.89
CA ILE A 144 -11.23 7.15 -16.40
C ILE A 144 -11.48 7.00 -14.90
N VAL A 145 -11.94 5.82 -14.50
CA VAL A 145 -12.21 5.44 -13.11
C VAL A 145 -11.49 4.15 -12.76
N ALA A 146 -11.18 3.95 -11.48
CA ALA A 146 -10.64 2.71 -10.95
C ALA A 146 -11.74 1.96 -10.19
N LEU A 147 -11.95 0.69 -10.54
CA LEU A 147 -12.93 -0.15 -9.88
C LEU A 147 -12.47 -0.49 -8.46
N SER A 148 -13.39 -0.45 -7.50
CA SER A 148 -13.12 -0.83 -6.11
C SER A 148 -12.86 -2.34 -5.94
N GLY A 149 -13.40 -3.16 -6.85
CA GLY A 149 -13.43 -4.62 -6.75
C GLY A 149 -14.39 -5.15 -5.67
N ILE A 150 -15.08 -4.27 -4.94
CA ILE A 150 -16.05 -4.61 -3.90
C ILE A 150 -17.45 -4.26 -4.40
N SER A 151 -18.37 -5.22 -4.32
CA SER A 151 -19.76 -5.01 -4.75
C SER A 151 -20.41 -3.87 -3.95
N GLY A 152 -21.15 -3.00 -4.63
CA GLY A 152 -21.85 -1.86 -4.03
C GLY A 152 -20.98 -0.63 -3.72
N VAL A 153 -19.64 -0.74 -3.82
CA VAL A 153 -18.73 0.40 -3.63
C VAL A 153 -18.49 1.08 -4.99
N PRO A 154 -18.81 2.39 -5.13
CA PRO A 154 -18.64 3.08 -6.41
C PRO A 154 -17.16 3.14 -6.82
N PRO A 155 -16.88 3.16 -8.14
CA PRO A 155 -15.52 3.35 -8.65
C PRO A 155 -14.90 4.67 -8.15
N ARG A 156 -13.60 4.63 -7.86
CA ARG A 156 -12.83 5.81 -7.48
C ARG A 156 -12.45 6.59 -8.73
N LEU A 157 -12.53 7.92 -8.65
CA LEU A 157 -12.02 8.76 -9.71
C LEU A 157 -10.48 8.77 -9.70
N VAL A 158 -9.88 8.50 -10.87
CA VAL A 158 -8.41 8.46 -11.02
C VAL A 158 -7.88 9.82 -11.43
N GLU A 159 -8.59 10.49 -12.34
CA GLU A 159 -8.19 11.76 -12.93
C GLU A 159 -9.43 12.61 -13.25
N ASP A 160 -9.30 13.93 -13.10
CA ASP A 160 -10.36 14.89 -13.44
C ASP A 160 -10.46 15.18 -14.95
N LYS A 161 -9.62 14.52 -15.76
CA LYS A 161 -9.60 14.67 -17.21
C LYS A 161 -10.83 14.05 -17.86
N ILE A 162 -11.48 14.83 -18.72
CA ILE A 162 -12.60 14.41 -19.53
C ILE A 162 -12.13 14.25 -20.97
N TYR A 163 -12.39 13.09 -21.53
CA TYR A 163 -12.10 12.75 -22.93
C TYR A 163 -13.34 13.01 -23.77
N SER A 164 -13.15 13.63 -24.93
CA SER A 164 -14.22 13.97 -25.89
C SER A 164 -14.72 12.74 -26.66
N SER A 165 -13.82 11.79 -26.94
CA SER A 165 -14.14 10.54 -27.64
C SER A 165 -13.86 9.32 -26.76
N ARG A 166 -14.50 8.20 -27.11
CA ARG A 166 -14.29 6.92 -26.42
C ARG A 166 -12.93 6.33 -26.77
N GLU A 167 -12.49 6.55 -27.99
CA GLU A 167 -11.23 6.11 -28.54
C GLU A 167 -10.06 6.80 -27.81
N ASP A 168 -10.14 8.11 -27.56
CA ASP A 168 -9.15 8.84 -26.75
C ASP A 168 -9.11 8.32 -25.30
N ALA A 169 -10.28 7.95 -24.74
CA ALA A 169 -10.35 7.36 -23.41
C ALA A 169 -9.68 5.96 -23.37
N TRP A 170 -9.78 5.15 -24.44
CA TRP A 170 -9.05 3.88 -24.53
C TRP A 170 -7.55 4.09 -24.53
N VAL A 171 -7.06 5.05 -25.33
CA VAL A 171 -5.65 5.45 -25.34
C VAL A 171 -5.22 5.92 -23.95
N GLY A 172 -6.03 6.76 -23.30
CA GLY A 172 -5.76 7.22 -21.93
C GLY A 172 -5.60 6.07 -20.92
N VAL A 173 -6.51 5.08 -20.96
CA VAL A 173 -6.42 3.89 -20.10
C VAL A 173 -5.16 3.08 -20.41
N PHE A 174 -4.82 2.90 -21.69
CA PHE A 174 -3.64 2.15 -22.09
C PHE A 174 -2.33 2.82 -21.64
N THR A 175 -2.20 4.13 -21.88
CA THR A 175 -1.04 4.91 -21.42
C THR A 175 -0.88 4.82 -19.90
N ARG A 176 -1.99 4.90 -19.15
CA ARG A 176 -1.93 4.79 -17.69
C ARG A 176 -1.46 3.41 -17.22
N ARG A 177 -1.89 2.34 -17.89
CA ARG A 177 -1.44 0.97 -17.58
C ARG A 177 0.03 0.76 -17.90
N ILE A 178 0.54 1.38 -18.97
CA ILE A 178 1.97 1.39 -19.27
C ILE A 178 2.73 2.12 -18.16
N GLN A 179 2.26 3.31 -17.75
CA GLN A 179 2.88 4.06 -16.67
C GLN A 179 2.94 3.21 -15.38
N ASP A 180 1.82 2.61 -14.98
CA ASP A 180 1.78 1.77 -13.78
C ASP A 180 2.68 0.54 -13.89
N LEU A 181 2.82 -0.04 -15.09
CA LEU A 181 3.73 -1.16 -15.35
C LEU A 181 5.19 -0.71 -15.17
N LEU A 182 5.56 0.46 -15.69
CA LEU A 182 6.92 1.01 -15.58
C LEU A 182 7.26 1.45 -14.15
N GLU A 183 6.28 1.87 -13.36
CA GLU A 183 6.43 2.26 -11.94
C GLU A 183 6.42 1.06 -10.96
N SER A 184 6.12 -0.15 -11.44
CA SER A 184 6.00 -1.39 -10.64
C SER A 184 7.24 -2.27 -10.55
#